data_AF-A0A086D532-F1
#
_entry.id   AF-A0A086D532-F1
#
_cell.length_a   1.000
_cell.length_b   1.000
_cell.length_c   1.000
_cell.angle_alpha   90.00
_cell.angle_beta   90.00
_cell.angle_gamma   90.00
#
_symmetry.space_group_name_H-M   'P 1'
#
loop_
_entity.id
_entity.type
_entity.pdbx_description
1 polymer ?
#
loop_
_entity_poly.entity_id
_entity_poly.type
_entity_poly.pdbx_seq_one_letter_code
_entity_poly.pdbx_strand_id
1 'polypeptide(L)'
;MSDQAAGLRAWQRQRDRWPLLVLGEPRRGALESLLSSLNERSGRHWAPVTLAEAPRAAPGHALLWVESRPVDATLDYRWLKRMAVDVGPLPTLLHLESAAISQARLDNLSVAARRFLGVELSQDPASWLMP
;
A
#
# COMPACT_ATOMS: atom_id res chain seq x y z
N MET A 1 -37.59 -7.88 -14.82
CA MET A 1 -37.15 -6.51 -14.48
C MET A 1 -36.01 -6.61 -13.45
N SER A 2 -34.73 -6.38 -13.82
CA SER A 2 -33.60 -6.00 -12.94
C SER A 2 -32.22 -6.48 -13.44
N ASP A 3 -31.84 -6.19 -14.69
CA ASP A 3 -30.43 -6.34 -15.15
C ASP A 3 -29.72 -4.99 -15.30
N GLN A 4 -30.44 -3.93 -15.70
CA GLN A 4 -29.88 -2.59 -15.89
C GLN A 4 -29.37 -1.97 -14.58
N ALA A 5 -30.04 -2.25 -13.45
CA ALA A 5 -29.60 -1.78 -12.12
C ALA A 5 -28.35 -2.51 -11.61
N ALA A 6 -28.15 -3.79 -11.98
CA ALA A 6 -26.95 -4.53 -11.60
C ALA A 6 -25.73 -4.01 -12.37
N GLY A 7 -25.89 -3.74 -13.67
CA GLY A 7 -24.86 -3.14 -14.52
C GLY A 7 -24.42 -1.75 -14.04
N LEU A 8 -25.36 -0.87 -13.68
CA LEU A 8 -25.05 0.46 -13.14
C LEU A 8 -24.32 0.41 -11.80
N ARG A 9 -24.73 -0.48 -10.89
CA ARG A 9 -24.06 -0.66 -9.59
C ARG A 9 -22.69 -1.30 -9.72
N ALA A 10 -22.47 -2.16 -10.72
CA ALA A 10 -21.16 -2.74 -11.01
C ALA A 10 -20.21 -1.70 -11.61
N TRP A 11 -20.72 -0.85 -12.50
CA TRP A 11 -19.96 0.25 -13.10
C TRP A 11 -19.61 1.35 -12.08
N GLN A 12 -20.54 1.73 -11.20
CA GLN A 12 -20.26 2.65 -10.08
C GLN A 12 -19.19 2.08 -9.13
N ARG A 13 -19.30 0.80 -8.74
CA ARG A 13 -18.27 0.12 -7.92
C ARG A 13 -16.90 0.04 -8.57
N GLN A 14 -16.80 0.03 -9.90
CA GLN A 14 -15.51 0.12 -10.60
C GLN A 14 -14.93 1.54 -10.56
N ARG A 15 -15.78 2.56 -10.54
CA ARG A 15 -15.39 3.98 -10.52
C ARG A 15 -14.97 4.46 -9.12
N ASP A 16 -15.49 3.82 -8.08
CA ASP A 16 -15.18 4.13 -6.68
C ASP A 16 -13.97 3.34 -6.13
N ARG A 17 -13.11 2.82 -7.02
CA ARG A 17 -11.90 2.11 -6.64
C ARG A 17 -10.74 3.07 -6.44
N TRP A 18 -10.19 3.05 -5.24
CA TRP A 18 -9.06 3.88 -4.84
C TRP A 18 -7.76 3.13 -5.11
N PRO A 19 -6.91 3.59 -6.04
CA PRO A 19 -5.66 2.90 -6.34
C PRO A 19 -4.71 2.93 -5.14
N LEU A 20 -4.22 1.75 -4.76
CA LEU A 20 -3.24 1.56 -3.69
C LEU A 20 -1.97 0.98 -4.31
N LEU A 21 -0.89 1.75 -4.28
CA LEU A 21 0.39 1.26 -4.76
C LEU A 21 0.93 0.19 -3.81
N VAL A 22 1.12 -1.03 -4.30
CA VAL A 22 1.68 -2.14 -3.52
C VAL A 22 3.17 -2.27 -3.83
N LEU A 23 3.98 -2.15 -2.78
CA LEU A 23 5.43 -2.28 -2.79
C LEU A 23 5.83 -3.58 -2.08
N GLY A 24 6.69 -4.37 -2.72
CA GLY A 24 7.03 -5.72 -2.26
C GLY A 24 6.24 -6.81 -2.99
N GLU A 25 6.35 -8.05 -2.51
CA GLU A 25 5.84 -9.24 -3.19
C GLU A 25 4.85 -10.02 -2.30
N PRO A 26 3.68 -9.45 -1.97
CA PRO A 26 2.72 -10.14 -1.13
C PRO A 26 2.18 -11.40 -1.79
N ARG A 27 1.94 -12.43 -0.97
CA ARG A 27 1.12 -13.57 -1.40
C ARG A 27 -0.30 -13.07 -1.68
N ARG A 28 -0.85 -13.46 -2.84
CA ARG A 28 -2.17 -12.99 -3.31
C ARG A 28 -3.27 -13.07 -2.23
N GLY A 29 -3.44 -14.22 -1.58
CA GLY A 29 -4.49 -14.39 -0.56
C GLY A 29 -4.29 -13.51 0.69
N ALA A 30 -3.03 -13.23 1.05
CA ALA A 30 -2.72 -12.36 2.18
C ALA A 30 -3.01 -10.88 1.84
N LEU A 31 -2.68 -10.46 0.62
CA LEU A 31 -3.04 -9.13 0.12
C LEU A 31 -4.56 -8.96 0.04
N GLU A 32 -5.29 -9.94 -0.50
CA GLU A 32 -6.75 -9.90 -0.57
C GLU A 32 -7.39 -9.78 0.82
N SER A 33 -6.89 -10.53 1.81
CA SER A 33 -7.36 -10.43 3.20
C SER A 33 -7.09 -9.05 3.81
N LEU A 34 -5.87 -8.51 3.63
CA LEU A 34 -5.51 -7.17 4.12
C LEU A 34 -6.39 -6.09 3.48
N LEU A 35 -6.60 -6.15 2.17
CA LEU A 35 -7.45 -5.20 1.45
C LEU A 35 -8.89 -5.26 1.95
N SER A 36 -9.44 -6.45 2.23
CA SER A 36 -10.78 -6.56 2.82
C SER A 36 -10.87 -5.79 4.14
N SER A 37 -9.91 -6.02 5.05
CA SER A 37 -9.87 -5.33 6.34
C SER A 37 -9.67 -3.81 6.21
N LEU A 38 -8.84 -3.36 5.26
CA LEU A 38 -8.67 -1.92 4.99
C LEU A 38 -9.94 -1.30 4.41
N ASN A 39 -10.65 -2.00 3.54
CA ASN A 39 -11.89 -1.53 2.95
C ASN A 39 -12.97 -1.36 4.02
N GLU A 40 -13.11 -2.33 4.92
CA GLU A 40 -14.04 -2.27 6.06
C GLU A 40 -13.73 -1.08 6.98
N ARG A 41 -12.46 -0.82 7.27
CA ARG A 41 -12.04 0.28 8.16
C ARG A 41 -12.18 1.66 7.54
N SER A 42 -11.86 1.78 6.24
CA SER A 42 -11.82 3.08 5.56
C SER A 42 -13.13 3.46 4.86
N GLY A 43 -14.04 2.49 4.64
CA GLY A 43 -15.20 2.67 3.78
C GLY A 43 -14.85 2.88 2.30
N ARG A 44 -13.58 2.71 1.91
CA ARG A 44 -13.09 2.84 0.54
C ARG A 44 -12.87 1.45 -0.07
N HIS A 45 -13.03 1.35 -1.38
CA HIS A 45 -12.65 0.13 -2.11
C HIS A 45 -11.24 0.28 -2.66
N TRP A 46 -10.23 -0.10 -1.88
CA TRP A 46 -8.83 -0.10 -2.32
C TRP A 46 -8.61 -1.15 -3.41
N ALA A 47 -7.96 -0.72 -4.49
CA ALA A 47 -7.57 -1.56 -5.61
C ALA A 47 -6.04 -1.57 -5.71
N PRO A 48 -5.39 -2.74 -5.57
CA PRO A 48 -3.95 -2.81 -5.61
C PRO A 48 -3.45 -2.50 -7.03
N VAL A 49 -2.39 -1.71 -7.12
CA VAL A 49 -1.67 -1.43 -8.37
C VAL A 49 -0.18 -1.62 -8.14
N THR A 50 0.53 -2.04 -9.18
CA THR A 50 1.98 -2.20 -9.18
C THR A 50 2.68 -0.89 -9.54
N LEU A 51 4.00 -0.80 -9.30
CA LEU A 51 4.79 0.36 -9.76
C LEU A 51 4.68 0.60 -11.27
N ALA A 52 4.57 -0.45 -12.08
CA ALA A 52 4.42 -0.32 -13.54
C ALA A 52 3.07 0.29 -13.94
N GLU A 53 2.03 0.09 -13.13
CA GLU A 53 0.68 0.61 -13.36
C GLU A 53 0.46 2.00 -12.74
N ALA A 54 1.27 2.36 -11.74
CA ALA A 54 1.14 3.58 -10.95
C ALA A 54 1.07 4.87 -11.79
N PRO A 55 1.86 5.07 -12.86
CA PRO A 55 1.76 6.30 -13.66
C PRO A 55 0.39 6.52 -14.31
N ARG A 56 -0.35 5.44 -14.60
CA ARG A 56 -1.70 5.52 -15.19
C ARG A 56 -2.78 5.54 -14.12
N ALA A 57 -2.57 4.82 -13.02
CA ALA A 57 -3.53 4.72 -11.94
C ALA A 57 -3.52 5.93 -11.00
N ALA A 58 -2.42 6.69 -10.94
CA ALA A 58 -2.23 7.84 -10.05
C ALA A 58 -2.61 7.53 -8.58
N PRO A 59 -1.94 6.56 -7.94
CA PRO A 59 -2.22 6.21 -6.55
C PRO A 59 -1.89 7.36 -5.62
N GLY A 60 -2.79 7.65 -4.68
CA GLY A 60 -2.57 8.65 -3.63
C GLY A 60 -1.92 8.06 -2.36
N HIS A 61 -1.89 6.74 -2.22
CA HIS A 61 -1.35 6.05 -1.06
C HIS A 61 -0.58 4.81 -1.49
N ALA A 62 0.36 4.37 -0.64
CA ALA A 62 1.12 3.15 -0.83
C ALA A 62 1.00 2.19 0.35
N LEU A 63 1.28 0.92 0.09
CA LEU A 63 1.42 -0.16 1.05
C LEU A 63 2.80 -0.80 0.82
N LEU A 64 3.63 -0.85 1.85
CA LEU A 64 4.89 -1.58 1.84
C LEU A 64 4.73 -2.91 2.56
N TRP A 65 4.86 -4.00 1.80
CA TRP A 65 4.84 -5.36 2.31
C TRP A 65 6.24 -5.76 2.77
N VAL A 66 6.42 -5.89 4.09
CA VAL A 66 7.70 -6.25 4.69
C VAL A 66 7.69 -7.73 5.06
N GLU A 67 8.53 -8.49 4.36
CA GLU A 67 8.70 -9.92 4.62
C GLU A 67 9.64 -10.17 5.82
N SER A 68 9.38 -11.29 6.50
CA SER A 68 10.15 -11.74 7.66
C SER A 68 11.58 -12.19 7.33
N ARG A 69 11.81 -12.65 6.09
CA ARG A 69 13.07 -13.29 5.73
C ARG A 69 14.15 -12.22 5.50
N PRO A 70 15.33 -12.36 6.11
CA PRO A 70 16.44 -11.45 5.89
C PRO A 70 17.14 -11.85 4.59
N VAL A 71 16.50 -11.62 3.45
CA VAL A 71 17.22 -11.77 2.17
C VAL A 71 18.01 -10.49 1.90
N ASP A 72 17.46 -9.33 2.30
CA ASP A 72 18.12 -8.04 2.14
C ASP A 72 17.39 -6.93 2.92
N ALA A 73 17.97 -6.44 4.02
CA ALA A 73 17.36 -5.36 4.81
C ALA A 73 17.21 -4.04 4.00
N THR A 74 17.85 -3.93 2.83
CA THR A 74 17.77 -2.76 1.96
C THR A 74 16.68 -2.88 0.89
N LEU A 75 16.03 -4.04 0.74
CA LEU A 75 15.00 -4.25 -0.26
C LEU A 75 13.79 -3.33 -0.04
N ASP A 76 13.33 -3.22 1.21
CA ASP A 76 12.22 -2.35 1.60
C ASP A 76 12.51 -0.90 1.20
N TYR A 77 13.72 -0.42 1.53
CA TYR A 77 14.18 0.92 1.18
C TYR A 77 14.28 1.11 -0.35
N ARG A 78 14.70 0.08 -1.10
CA ARG A 78 14.74 0.15 -2.57
C ARG A 78 13.36 0.31 -3.18
N TRP A 79 12.34 -0.36 -2.65
CA TRP A 79 10.97 -0.18 -3.12
C TRP A 79 10.49 1.25 -2.87
N LEU A 80 10.72 1.78 -1.66
CA LEU A 80 10.39 3.17 -1.33
C LEU A 80 11.12 4.16 -2.23
N LYS A 81 12.42 3.91 -2.50
CA LYS A 81 13.21 4.75 -3.40
C LYS A 81 12.66 4.74 -4.82
N ARG A 82 12.28 3.57 -5.36
CA ARG A 82 11.68 3.47 -6.70
C ARG A 82 10.36 4.23 -6.76
N MET A 83 9.48 4.03 -5.78
CA MET A 83 8.24 4.81 -5.68
C MET A 83 8.51 6.32 -5.69
N ALA A 84 9.41 6.78 -4.82
CA ALA A 84 9.71 8.21 -4.69
C ALA A 84 10.24 8.84 -5.98
N VAL A 85 10.95 8.06 -6.82
CA VAL A 85 11.46 8.50 -8.13
C VAL A 85 10.40 8.43 -9.23
N ASP A 86 9.66 7.32 -9.30
CA ASP A 86 8.78 7.03 -10.44
C ASP A 86 7.38 7.65 -10.30
N VAL A 87 6.92 7.85 -9.05
CA VAL A 87 5.56 8.30 -8.71
C VAL A 87 5.58 9.55 -7.83
N GLY A 88 6.62 9.67 -6.98
CA GLY A 88 6.70 10.67 -5.92
C GLY A 88 6.46 10.06 -4.54
N PRO A 89 6.76 10.80 -3.46
CA PRO A 89 6.54 10.30 -2.10
C PRO A 89 5.04 10.19 -1.81
N LEU A 90 4.60 9.01 -1.36
CA LEU A 90 3.23 8.75 -0.95
C LEU A 90 3.19 8.35 0.54
N PRO A 91 2.13 8.73 1.28
CA PRO A 91 1.85 8.16 2.59
C PRO A 91 1.80 6.63 2.49
N THR A 92 2.66 5.96 3.26
CA THR A 92 2.90 4.52 3.09
C THR A 92 2.55 3.75 4.36
N LEU A 93 1.60 2.80 4.24
CA LEU A 93 1.29 1.85 5.30
C LEU A 93 2.32 0.71 5.30
N LEU A 94 2.87 0.40 6.47
CA LEU A 94 3.70 -0.77 6.70
C LEU A 94 2.82 -1.97 7.04
N HIS A 95 2.95 -3.04 6.25
CA HIS A 95 2.41 -4.34 6.61
C HIS A 95 3.52 -5.34 6.88
N LEU A 96 3.50 -5.95 8.06
CA LEU A 96 4.50 -6.90 8.51
C LEU A 96 3.92 -8.31 8.39
N GLU A 97 4.53 -9.16 7.55
CA GLU A 97 4.09 -10.56 7.43
C GLU A 97 4.41 -11.38 8.70
N SER A 98 5.39 -10.93 9.49
CA SER A 98 5.76 -11.55 10.76
C SER A 98 6.13 -10.52 11.82
N ALA A 99 5.73 -10.81 13.06
CA ALA A 99 6.13 -10.06 14.25
C ALA A 99 7.63 -10.21 14.59
N ALA A 100 8.37 -11.10 13.91
CA ALA A 100 9.80 -11.29 14.13
C ALA A 100 10.67 -10.14 13.60
N ILE A 101 10.08 -9.18 12.87
CA ILE A 101 10.80 -8.00 12.39
C ILE A 101 11.10 -7.08 13.58
N SER A 102 12.37 -6.74 13.78
CA SER A 102 12.79 -5.92 14.92
C SER A 102 12.31 -4.47 14.78
N GLN A 103 11.86 -3.88 15.90
CA GLN A 103 11.43 -2.49 15.93
C GLN A 103 12.54 -1.53 15.48
N ALA A 104 13.79 -1.78 15.88
CA ALA A 104 14.94 -0.98 15.46
C ALA A 104 15.13 -0.95 13.93
N ARG A 105 14.83 -2.03 13.21
CA ARG A 105 14.86 -2.05 11.74
C ARG A 105 13.78 -1.13 11.17
N LEU A 106 12.57 -1.19 11.71
CA LEU A 106 11.44 -0.37 11.29
C LEU A 106 11.67 1.13 11.57
N ASP A 107 12.29 1.45 12.71
CA ASP A 107 12.65 2.82 13.07
C ASP A 107 13.72 3.37 12.11
N ASN A 108 14.77 2.59 11.84
CA ASN A 108 15.81 2.96 10.88
C ASN A 108 15.24 3.18 9.47
N LEU A 109 14.34 2.30 9.02
CA LEU A 109 13.66 2.44 7.73
C LEU A 109 12.81 3.71 7.72
N SER A 110 12.03 3.98 8.77
CA SER A 110 11.20 5.18 8.91
C SER A 110 12.02 6.47 8.86
N VAL A 111 13.13 6.52 9.62
CA VAL A 111 14.04 7.66 9.62
C VAL A 111 14.66 7.88 8.24
N ALA A 112 15.13 6.81 7.59
CA ALA A 112 15.75 6.90 6.28
C ALA A 112 14.74 7.32 5.19
N ALA A 113 13.55 6.72 5.18
CA ALA A 113 12.49 7.04 4.23
C ALA A 113 12.07 8.51 4.35
N ARG A 114 11.84 9.00 5.57
CA ARG A 114 11.46 10.40 5.80
C ARG A 114 12.58 11.36 5.39
N ARG A 115 13.81 11.12 5.84
CA ARG A 115 14.93 12.05 5.65
C ARG A 115 15.41 12.14 4.21
N PHE A 116 15.44 11.01 3.50
CA PHE A 116 16.08 10.94 2.18
C PHE A 116 15.09 10.84 1.03
N LEU A 117 13.86 10.36 1.28
CA LEU A 117 12.85 10.16 0.24
C LEU A 117 11.61 11.04 0.43
N GLY A 118 11.47 11.73 1.58
CA GLY A 118 10.27 12.48 1.91
C GLY A 118 9.04 11.61 2.13
N VAL A 119 9.23 10.31 2.41
CA VAL A 119 8.14 9.33 2.57
C VAL A 119 7.82 9.14 4.05
N GLU A 120 6.56 9.31 4.41
CA GLU A 120 6.05 9.00 5.76
C GLU A 120 5.55 7.56 5.83
N LEU A 121 6.06 6.82 6.82
CA LEU A 121 5.68 5.43 7.09
C LEU A 121 4.77 5.38 8.32
N SER A 122 3.62 4.71 8.19
CA SER A 122 2.71 4.43 9.31
C SER A 122 2.55 2.93 9.50
N GLN A 123 2.47 2.47 10.74
CA GLN A 123 2.02 1.11 11.06
C GLN A 123 0.51 1.05 11.36
N ASP A 124 -0.10 2.20 11.66
CA ASP A 124 -1.51 2.33 11.97
C ASP A 124 -2.30 2.74 10.72
N PRO A 125 -3.26 1.91 10.27
CA PRO A 125 -4.16 2.27 9.18
C PRO A 125 -4.94 3.55 9.41
N ALA A 126 -5.33 3.89 10.65
CA ALA A 126 -6.11 5.11 10.90
C ALA A 126 -5.27 6.36 10.65
N SER A 127 -4.06 6.38 11.20
CA SER A 127 -3.08 7.45 10.96
C SER A 127 -2.70 7.57 9.47
N TRP A 128 -2.60 6.44 8.76
CA TRP A 128 -2.29 6.41 7.33
C TRP A 128 -3.41 6.97 6.42
N LEU A 129 -4.67 6.89 6.88
CA LEU A 129 -5.83 7.39 6.14
C LEU A 129 -6.05 8.90 6.32
N MET A 130 -5.34 9.53 7.27
CA MET A 130 -5.40 10.97 7.47
C MET A 130 -4.48 11.66 6.45
N PRO A 131 -4.96 12.71 5.76
CA PRO A 131 -4.17 13.47 4.80
C PRO A 131 -3.12 14.36 5.46
#